data_AF-A0A6N3IDV4-F1
#
_entry.id   AF-A0A6N3IDV4-F1
#
_cell.length_a   1.000
_cell.length_b   1.000
_cell.length_c   1.000
_cell.angle_alpha   90.00
_cell.angle_beta   90.00
_cell.angle_gamma   90.00
#
_symmetry.space_group_name_H-M   'P 1'
#
loop_
_entity.id
_entity.type
_entity.pdbx_description
1 polymer ?
#
loop_
_entity_poly.entity_id
_entity_poly.type
_entity_poly.pdbx_seq_one_letter_code
_entity_poly.pdbx_strand_id
1 'polypeptide(L)'
;MLCMKLEPMLLTKIQQEIIDADGNLLVTGGPGSGKTTISILKAGRIVDQHLSLGQRVLFLSFARATVARVIEAIEHEHKIPTSQKACIHVETYHLK
;
A
#
# COMPACT_ATOMS: atom_id res chain seq x y z
N MET A 1 -11.61 12.09 -25.71
CA MET A 1 -11.08 11.22 -24.66
C MET A 1 -9.98 11.98 -23.94
N LEU A 2 -10.35 12.78 -22.93
CA LEU A 2 -9.42 13.62 -22.18
C LEU A 2 -8.88 12.76 -21.03
N CYS A 3 -7.66 12.24 -21.18
CA CYS A 3 -6.94 11.60 -20.10
C CYS A 3 -6.65 12.70 -19.07
N MET A 4 -7.45 12.76 -17.99
CA MET A 4 -7.13 13.56 -16.83
C MET A 4 -5.82 13.00 -16.27
N LYS A 5 -4.70 13.68 -16.57
CA LYS A 5 -3.45 13.49 -15.82
C LYS A 5 -3.75 13.92 -14.40
N LEU A 6 -4.03 12.95 -13.53
CA LEU A 6 -4.09 13.16 -12.09
C LEU A 6 -2.75 13.78 -11.69
N GLU A 7 -2.81 14.95 -11.05
CA GLU A 7 -1.65 15.64 -10.48
C GLU A 7 -0.84 14.64 -9.63
N PRO A 8 0.49 14.54 -9.80
CA PRO A 8 1.29 13.67 -8.97
C PRO A 8 1.20 14.19 -7.53
N MET A 9 0.51 13.46 -6.66
CA MET A 9 0.60 13.71 -5.21
C MET A 9 2.08 13.67 -4.83
N LEU A 10 2.63 14.84 -4.49
CA LEU A 10 4.02 15.01 -4.10
C LEU A 10 4.21 14.34 -2.74
N LEU A 11 4.99 13.26 -2.72
CA LEU A 11 5.36 12.62 -1.47
C LEU A 11 6.28 13.55 -0.68
N THR A 12 6.10 13.59 0.64
CA THR A 12 7.07 14.27 1.49
C THR A 12 8.40 13.52 1.46
N LYS A 13 9.49 14.18 1.87
CA LYS A 13 10.81 13.56 1.97
C LYS A 13 10.77 12.27 2.81
N ILE A 14 10.09 12.29 3.95
CA ILE A 14 9.96 11.12 4.84
C ILE A 14 9.15 10.01 4.16
N GLN A 15 8.09 10.35 3.42
CA GLN A 15 7.33 9.34 2.67
C GLN A 15 8.17 8.68 1.57
N GLN A 16 9.01 9.47 0.89
CA GLN A 16 9.94 8.95 -0.10
C GLN A 16 10.98 8.02 0.53
N GLU A 17 11.58 8.43 1.66
CA GLU A 17 12.48 7.59 2.46
C GLU A 17 11.82 6.28 2.90
N ILE A 18 10.55 6.31 3.29
CA ILE A 18 9.78 5.09 3.62
C ILE A 18 9.67 4.17 2.40
N ILE A 19 9.34 4.70 1.21
CA ILE A 19 9.22 3.90 -0.01
C ILE A 19 10.57 3.29 -0.41
N ASP A 20 11.65 4.07 -0.33
CA ASP A 20 12.99 3.67 -0.76
C ASP A 20 13.72 2.76 0.22
N ALA A 21 13.30 2.72 1.49
CA ALA A 21 13.95 1.87 2.49
C ALA A 21 13.81 0.38 2.18
N ASP A 22 14.93 -0.35 2.20
CA ASP A 22 14.95 -1.81 2.10
C ASP A 22 14.80 -2.47 3.49
N GLY A 23 14.43 -3.75 3.48
CA GLY A 23 14.35 -4.56 4.70
C GLY A 23 13.21 -4.16 5.66
N ASN A 24 13.40 -4.46 6.95
CA ASN A 24 12.39 -4.26 7.99
C ASN A 24 12.33 -2.78 8.41
N LEU A 25 11.13 -2.22 8.45
CA LEU A 25 10.90 -0.81 8.79
C LEU A 25 9.78 -0.64 9.82
N LEU A 26 10.04 0.17 10.85
CA LEU A 26 9.03 0.63 11.79
C LEU A 26 8.66 2.09 11.48
N VAL A 27 7.39 2.32 11.15
CA VAL A 27 6.87 3.67 10.87
C VAL A 27 5.93 4.12 11.98
N THR A 28 6.29 5.20 12.67
CA THR A 28 5.46 5.82 13.71
C THR A 28 4.83 7.10 13.20
N GLY A 29 3.60 7.41 13.62
CA GLY A 29 2.95 8.67 13.30
C GLY A 29 1.56 8.78 13.89
N GLY A 30 1.09 10.00 14.18
CA GLY A 30 -0.24 10.26 14.72
C GLY A 30 -1.39 9.86 13.78
N PRO A 31 -2.66 9.92 14.22
CA PRO A 31 -3.82 9.76 13.35
C PRO A 31 -3.73 10.72 12.14
N GLY A 32 -4.18 10.28 10.95
CA GLY A 32 -4.17 11.11 9.75
C GLY A 32 -2.80 11.32 9.08
N SER A 33 -1.69 10.85 9.64
CA SER A 33 -0.33 10.97 9.06
C SER A 33 -0.09 10.23 7.73
N GLY A 34 -1.09 9.52 7.20
CA GLY A 34 -0.96 8.82 5.92
C GLY A 34 -0.21 7.48 5.97
N LYS A 35 -0.04 6.87 7.16
CA LYS A 35 0.65 5.56 7.33
C LYS A 35 0.10 4.48 6.40
N THR A 36 -1.22 4.32 6.36
CA THR A 36 -1.87 3.33 5.49
C THR A 36 -1.61 3.63 4.02
N THR A 37 -1.79 4.88 3.60
CA THR A 37 -1.54 5.33 2.23
C THR A 37 -0.11 5.04 1.79
N ILE A 38 0.90 5.43 2.57
CA ILE A 38 2.30 5.21 2.18
C ILE A 38 2.67 3.72 2.17
N SER A 39 2.08 2.91 3.05
CA SER A 39 2.29 1.47 3.03
C SER A 39 1.70 0.80 1.78
N ILE A 40 0.55 1.26 1.28
CA ILE A 40 -0.06 0.78 0.03
C ILE A 40 0.81 1.15 -1.17
N LEU A 41 1.29 2.40 -1.24
CA LEU A 41 2.21 2.83 -2.30
C LEU A 41 3.52 2.02 -2.29
N LYS A 42 4.08 1.77 -1.10
CA LYS A 42 5.26 0.91 -0.96
C LYS A 42 4.98 -0.53 -1.41
N ALA A 43 3.82 -1.08 -1.08
CA ALA A 43 3.40 -2.39 -1.56
C ALA A 43 3.34 -2.45 -3.10
N GLY A 44 2.79 -1.43 -3.75
CA GLY A 44 2.81 -1.30 -5.21
C GLY A 44 4.22 -1.36 -5.78
N ARG A 45 5.17 -0.61 -5.19
CA ARG A 45 6.59 -0.65 -5.61
C ARG A 45 7.24 -2.03 -5.41
N ILE A 46 6.92 -2.72 -4.32
CA ILE A 46 7.42 -4.08 -4.07
C ILE A 46 6.88 -5.04 -5.13
N VAL A 47 5.59 -4.95 -5.46
CA VAL A 47 4.97 -5.77 -6.50
C VAL A 47 5.64 -5.54 -7.86
N ASP A 48 5.91 -4.29 -8.21
CA ASP A 48 6.51 -3.90 -9.49
C ASP A 48 7.98 -4.35 -9.64
N GLN A 49 8.77 -4.23 -8.58
CA GLN A 49 10.24 -4.32 -8.66
C GLN A 49 10.83 -5.58 -8.04
N HIS A 50 10.13 -6.25 -7.11
CA HIS A 50 10.75 -7.24 -6.22
C HIS A 50 10.01 -8.57 -6.13
N LEU A 51 8.79 -8.67 -6.67
CA LEU A 51 7.97 -9.87 -6.53
C LEU A 51 8.37 -10.94 -7.56
N SER A 52 8.72 -12.14 -7.08
CA SER A 52 8.88 -13.32 -7.94
C SER A 52 7.52 -13.94 -8.28
N LEU A 53 7.48 -14.80 -9.30
CA LEU A 53 6.26 -15.50 -9.70
C LEU A 53 5.64 -16.26 -8.50
N GLY A 54 4.36 -15.99 -8.22
CA GLY A 54 3.61 -16.63 -7.15
C GLY A 54 3.73 -15.97 -5.77
N GLN A 55 4.65 -15.00 -5.59
CA GLN A 55 4.73 -14.22 -4.35
C GLN A 55 3.63 -13.17 -4.28
N ARG A 56 3.34 -12.71 -3.05
CA ARG A 56 2.29 -11.73 -2.74
C ARG A 56 2.74 -10.83 -1.60
N VAL A 57 2.21 -9.61 -1.56
CA VAL A 57 2.35 -8.71 -0.40
C VAL A 57 1.17 -8.93 0.54
N LEU A 58 1.43 -9.09 1.83
CA LEU A 58 0.39 -9.30 2.85
C LEU A 58 0.32 -8.10 3.80
N PHE A 59 -0.85 -7.48 3.89
CA PHE A 59 -1.24 -6.57 4.96
C PHE A 59 -1.94 -7.36 6.05
N LEU A 60 -1.47 -7.21 7.29
CA LEU A 60 -2.04 -7.92 8.45
C LEU A 60 -2.56 -6.91 9.48
N SER A 61 -3.79 -7.09 9.92
CA SER A 61 -4.47 -6.19 10.87
C SER A 61 -5.13 -6.96 12.01
N PHE A 62 -5.32 -6.31 13.17
CA PHE A 62 -6.08 -6.90 14.27
C PHE A 62 -7.59 -6.77 14.06
N ALA A 63 -8.06 -5.59 13.62
CA ALA A 63 -9.48 -5.31 13.48
C ALA A 63 -9.98 -5.58 12.06
N ARG A 64 -11.08 -6.32 11.94
CA ARG A 64 -11.79 -6.56 10.66
C ARG A 64 -12.23 -5.25 9.99
N ALA A 65 -12.67 -4.27 10.78
CA ALA A 65 -13.03 -2.95 10.27
C ALA A 65 -11.84 -2.20 9.63
N THR A 66 -10.60 -2.50 10.06
CA THR A 66 -9.41 -1.94 9.42
C THR A 66 -9.09 -2.67 8.12
N VAL A 67 -9.31 -3.99 8.06
CA VAL A 67 -9.16 -4.77 6.81
C VAL A 67 -10.02 -4.18 5.69
N ALA A 68 -11.31 -3.95 5.97
CA ALA A 68 -12.23 -3.36 4.98
C ALA A 68 -11.74 -2.00 4.46
N ARG A 69 -11.26 -1.12 5.35
CA ARG A 69 -10.71 0.19 4.97
C ARG A 69 -9.42 0.09 4.16
N VAL A 70 -8.56 -0.88 4.46
CA VAL A 70 -7.33 -1.08 3.69
C VAL A 70 -7.65 -1.61 2.29
N ILE A 71 -8.60 -2.54 2.17
CA ILE A 71 -9.08 -3.03 0.86
C ILE A 71 -9.64 -1.87 0.04
N GLU A 72 -10.54 -1.07 0.62
CA GLU A 72 -11.11 0.12 -0.03
C GLU A 72 -9.99 1.09 -0.47
N ALA A 73 -9.02 1.37 0.40
CA ALA A 73 -7.90 2.24 0.07
C ALA A 73 -7.03 1.69 -1.08
N ILE A 74 -6.83 0.37 -1.17
CA ILE A 74 -6.12 -0.26 -2.29
C ILE A 74 -6.94 -0.12 -3.58
N GLU A 75 -8.25 -0.39 -3.53
CA GLU A 75 -9.12 -0.27 -4.70
C GLU A 75 -9.11 1.15 -5.27
N HIS A 76 -9.18 2.16 -4.42
CA HIS A 76 -9.17 3.58 -4.80
C HIS A 76 -7.79 4.15 -5.14
N GLU A 77 -6.69 3.43 -4.91
CA GLU A 77 -5.35 3.93 -5.24
C GLU A 77 -5.09 3.84 -6.74
N HIS A 78 -5.26 4.94 -7.47
CA HIS A 78 -5.13 4.98 -8.93
C HIS A 78 -3.69 4.83 -9.43
N LYS A 79 -2.68 5.01 -8.57
CA LYS A 79 -1.26 4.88 -8.95
C LYS A 79 -0.81 3.43 -9.11
N ILE A 80 -1.57 2.47 -8.59
CA ILE A 80 -1.24 1.05 -8.66
C ILE A 80 -2.13 0.40 -9.74
N PRO A 81 -1.56 -0.22 -10.80
CA PRO A 81 -2.33 -0.97 -11.77
C PRO A 81 -3.15 -2.10 -11.13
N THR A 82 -4.33 -2.40 -11.68
CA THR A 82 -5.21 -3.47 -11.16
C THR A 82 -4.51 -4.83 -11.11
N SER A 83 -3.63 -5.13 -12.07
CA SER A 83 -2.83 -6.36 -12.06
C SER A 83 -1.88 -6.45 -10.86
N GLN A 84 -1.31 -5.32 -10.43
CA GLN A 84 -0.46 -5.27 -9.24
C GLN A 84 -1.27 -5.33 -7.95
N LYS A 85 -2.46 -4.72 -7.91
CA LYS A 85 -3.38 -4.81 -6.77
C LYS A 85 -3.77 -6.25 -6.46
N ALA A 86 -3.93 -7.09 -7.49
CA ALA A 86 -4.25 -8.51 -7.32
C ALA A 86 -3.15 -9.31 -6.58
N CYS A 87 -1.93 -8.79 -6.49
CA CYS A 87 -0.83 -9.37 -5.71
C CYS A 87 -0.79 -8.89 -4.25
N ILE A 88 -1.69 -7.98 -3.85
CA ILE A 88 -1.77 -7.41 -2.50
C ILE A 88 -2.96 -8.02 -1.75
N HIS A 89 -2.67 -8.68 -0.64
CA HIS A 89 -3.63 -9.36 0.22
C HIS A 89 -3.80 -8.60 1.54
N VAL A 90 -4.99 -8.66 2.13
CA VAL A 90 -5.30 -8.04 3.42
C VAL A 90 -6.02 -9.05 4.31
N GLU A 91 -5.44 -9.37 5.46
CA GLU A 91 -5.99 -10.38 6.38
C GLU A 91 -6.00 -9.89 7.83
N THR A 92 -6.69 -10.64 8.69
CA THR A 92 -6.61 -10.50 10.14
C THR A 92 -5.71 -11.54 10.79
N TYR A 93 -5.08 -11.20 11.93
CA TYR A 93 -4.27 -12.17 12.71
C TYR A 93 -5.01 -13.45 13.08
N HIS A 94 -6.32 -13.36 13.27
CA HIS A 94 -7.15 -14.49 13.66
C HIS A 94 -8.02 -14.87 12.46
N LEU A 95 -7.65 -15.95 11.75
CA LEU A 95 -8.56 -16.63 10.83
C LEU A 95 -9.53 -17.48 11.65
N LYS A 96 -10.63 -16.87 12.09
CA LYS A 96 -11.87 -17.55 12.50
C LYS A 96 -13.07 -16.72 12.07
#